data_AF-A0A401QH56-F1
#
_entry.id   AF-A0A401QH56-F1
#
_cell.length_a   1.000
_cell.length_b   1.000
_cell.length_c   1.000
_cell.angle_alpha   90.00
_cell.angle_beta   90.00
_cell.angle_gamma   90.00
#
_symmetry.space_group_name_H-M   'P 1'
#
loop_
_entity.id
_entity.type
_entity.pdbx_description
1 polymer ?
#
loop_
_entity_poly.entity_id
_entity_poly.type
_entity_poly.pdbx_seq_one_letter_code
_entity_poly.pdbx_strand_id
1 'polypeptide(L)' 'MKGIVKGKSDPYVKVRAGAQSFRSRTIKENLNPKWHEMYEIIVNHIPGQELEFELFDKDIDKDDFLGRYVAP' A
#
# COMPACT_ATOMS: atom_id res chain seq x y z
N MET A 1 -6.72 -24.05 7.63
CA MET A 1 -8.06 -23.44 7.74
C MET A 1 -7.95 -21.97 7.35
N LYS A 2 -7.89 -21.64 6.05
CA LYS A 2 -7.95 -20.25 5.54
C LYS A 2 -9.28 -20.15 4.78
N GLY A 3 -10.36 -19.80 5.48
CA GLY A 3 -11.68 -19.83 4.84
C GLY A 3 -12.90 -19.63 5.73
N ILE A 4 -12.74 -19.26 7.00
CA ILE A 4 -13.89 -18.89 7.83
C ILE A 4 -14.03 -17.37 7.75
N VAL A 5 -14.74 -16.92 6.71
CA VAL A 5 -15.26 -15.55 6.47
C VAL A 5 -14.41 -14.44 7.12
N LYS A 6 -13.27 -14.11 6.51
CA LYS A 6 -12.67 -12.78 6.73
C LYS A 6 -13.67 -11.75 6.20
N GLY A 7 -13.90 -10.67 6.94
CA GLY A 7 -14.67 -9.53 6.46
C GLY A 7 -14.09 -8.97 5.15
N LYS A 8 -14.72 -7.93 4.60
CA LYS A 8 -14.10 -7.21 3.48
C LYS A 8 -12.72 -6.71 3.92
N SER A 9 -11.76 -6.65 2.98
CA SER A 9 -10.44 -6.13 3.28
C SER A 9 -10.47 -4.71 3.84
N ASP A 10 -9.49 -4.43 4.69
CA ASP A 10 -9.14 -3.14 5.26
C ASP A 10 -7.89 -2.58 4.52
N PRO A 11 -8.01 -2.13 3.26
CA PRO A 11 -6.84 -1.83 2.44
C PRO A 11 -6.06 -0.59 2.89
N TYR A 12 -4.74 -0.66 2.74
CA TYR A 12 -3.82 0.48 2.77
C TYR A 12 -2.65 0.28 1.80
N VAL A 13 -2.04 1.38 1.36
CA VAL A 13 -0.91 1.37 0.42
C VAL A 13 0.37 1.78 1.14
N LYS A 14 1.46 1.05 0.92
CA LYS A 14 2.82 1.51 1.20
C LYS A 14 3.42 2.07 -0.09
N VAL A 15 3.97 3.27 -0.02
CA VAL A 15 4.64 3.95 -1.14
C VAL A 15 6.11 4.03 -0.82
N ARG A 16 6.99 3.61 -1.72
CA ARG A 16 8.45 3.65 -1.55
C ARG A 16 9.12 4.31 -2.74
N ALA A 17 10.02 5.25 -2.48
CA ALA A 17 10.88 5.89 -3.45
C ALA A 17 12.30 6.00 -2.88
N GLY A 18 13.19 5.10 -3.30
CA GLY A 18 14.53 4.99 -2.71
C GLY A 18 14.45 4.77 -1.19
N ALA A 19 15.04 5.69 -0.41
CA ALA A 19 15.04 5.64 1.05
C ALA A 19 13.77 6.23 1.70
N GLN A 20 12.89 6.88 0.94
CA GLN A 20 11.65 7.46 1.44
C GLN A 20 10.52 6.42 1.39
N SER A 21 9.78 6.28 2.48
CA SER A 21 8.62 5.39 2.56
C SER A 21 7.45 6.06 3.27
N PHE A 22 6.26 5.92 2.69
CA PHE A 22 5.01 6.44 3.22
C PHE A 22 3.99 5.32 3.35
N ARG A 23 3.05 5.47 4.27
CA ARG A 23 1.94 4.54 4.45
C ARG A 23 0.65 5.33 4.50
N SER A 24 -0.32 4.93 3.68
CA SER A 24 -1.65 5.53 3.70
C SER A 24 -2.43 5.16 4.94
N ARG A 25 -3.55 5.86 5.15
CA ARG A 25 -4.56 5.41 6.09
C ARG A 25 -5.12 4.06 5.65
N THR A 26 -5.50 3.26 6.63
CA THR A 26 -6.30 2.05 6.41
C THR A 26 -7.76 2.45 6.26
N ILE A 27 -8.40 2.03 5.18
CA ILE A 27 -9.85 2.19 4.96
C ILE A 27 -10.49 0.86 5.32
N LYS A 28 -11.43 0.85 6.26
CA LYS A 28 -12.02 -0.39 6.75
C LYS A 28 -13.10 -0.94 5.82
N GLU A 29 -13.13 -2.26 5.68
CA GLU A 29 -14.14 -3.08 5.04
C GLU A 29 -14.57 -2.59 3.64
N ASN A 30 -13.60 -2.19 2.81
CA ASN A 30 -13.87 -1.58 1.52
C ASN A 30 -12.96 -2.12 0.41
N LEU A 31 -13.53 -2.85 -0.55
CA LEU A 31 -12.83 -3.39 -1.72
C LEU A 31 -12.60 -2.34 -2.83
N ASN A 32 -13.18 -1.14 -2.70
CA ASN A 32 -13.00 -0.01 -3.62
C ASN A 32 -12.54 1.24 -2.85
N PRO A 33 -11.36 1.17 -2.19
CA PRO A 33 -10.87 2.27 -1.36
C PRO A 33 -10.54 3.52 -2.18
N LYS A 34 -10.78 4.68 -1.57
CA LYS A 34 -10.36 5.99 -2.09
C LYS A 34 -9.64 6.74 -0.98
N TRP A 35 -8.32 6.82 -1.05
CA TRP A 35 -7.51 7.44 0.00
C TRP A 35 -7.51 8.97 -0.04
N HIS A 36 -7.47 9.55 -1.25
CA HIS A 36 -7.32 10.99 -1.48
C HIS A 36 -6.16 11.59 -0.66
N GLU A 37 -5.04 10.87 -0.58
CA GLU A 37 -3.82 11.29 0.13
C GLU A 37 -2.78 11.76 -0.87
N MET A 38 -2.00 12.77 -0.47
CA MET A 38 -0.92 13.36 -1.27
C MET A 38 0.38 13.24 -0.47
N TYR A 39 1.46 12.82 -1.14
CA TYR A 39 2.80 12.77 -0.57
C TYR A 39 3.76 13.50 -1.49
N GLU A 40 4.68 14.25 -0.90
CA GLU A 40 5.77 14.91 -1.62
C GLU A 40 7.04 14.08 -1.43
N ILE A 41 7.72 13.81 -2.55
CA ILE A 41 8.93 12.98 -2.57
C ILE A 41 10.05 13.82 -3.17
N ILE A 42 11.15 13.93 -2.44
CA ILE A 42 12.35 14.55 -2.98
C ILE A 42 13.07 13.47 -3.81
N VAL A 43 12.98 13.58 -5.14
CA VAL A 43 13.67 12.67 -6.06
C VAL A 43 15.03 13.26 -6.37
N ASN A 44 16.09 12.62 -5.88
CA ASN A 44 17.41 12.84 -6.44
C ASN A 44 17.45 12.06 -7.76
N HIS A 45 17.93 12.65 -8.86
CA HIS A 45 18.02 11.97 -10.16
C HIS A 45 19.04 10.80 -10.12
N ILE A 46 18.63 9.70 -9.50
CA ILE A 46 19.38 8.45 -9.40
C ILE A 46 18.88 7.56 -10.53
N PRO A 47 19.74 7.19 -11.49
CA PRO A 47 19.35 6.26 -12.55
C PRO A 47 18.77 4.97 -11.96
N GLY A 48 17.59 4.58 -12.42
CA GLY A 48 16.90 3.37 -11.97
C GLY A 48 16.14 3.50 -10.64
N GLN A 49 15.95 4.71 -10.11
CA GLN A 49 15.03 4.91 -8.98
C GLN A 49 13.59 4.76 -9.46
N GLU A 50 12.88 3.76 -8.93
CA GLU A 50 11.47 3.51 -9.19
C GLU A 50 10.59 3.97 -8.01
N LEU A 51 9.32 4.25 -8.30
CA LEU A 51 8.28 4.50 -7.31
C LEU A 51 7.44 3.23 -7.15
N GLU A 52 7.56 2.58 -6.01
CA GLU A 52 6.86 1.34 -5.70
C GLU A 52 5.62 1.60 -4.85
N PHE A 53 4.53 0.91 -5.18
CA PHE A 53 3.27 0.90 -4.46
C PHE A 53 2.92 -0.54 -4.10
N GLU A 54 2.78 -0.84 -2.81
CA GLU A 54 2.36 -2.14 -2.32
C GLU A 54 1.05 -2.02 -1.56
N LEU A 55 0.03 -2.75 -2.00
CA LEU A 55 -1.29 -2.78 -1.39
C LEU A 55 -1.39 -3.97 -0.41
N PHE A 56 -1.88 -3.68 0.79
CA PHE A 56 -2.07 -4.68 1.84
C PHE A 56 -3.47 -4.61 2.43
N ASP A 57 -3.97 -5.75 2.88
CA ASP A 57 -5.11 -5.88 3.79
C ASP A 57 -4.61 -5.76 5.23
N LYS A 58 -5.18 -4.86 6.04
CA LYS A 58 -4.79 -4.73 7.45
C LYS A 58 -5.46 -5.82 8.27
N ASP A 59 -4.67 -6.62 8.95
CA ASP A 59 -5.17 -7.68 9.83
C ASP A 59 -4.70 -7.54 11.27
N ILE A 60 -5.35 -8.28 12.16
CA ILE A 60 -4.96 -8.41 13.56
C ILE A 60 -3.61 -9.10 13.68
N ASP A 61 -3.36 -10.12 12.85
CA ASP A 61 -2.13 -10.88 12.83
C ASP A 61 -1.12 -10.30 11.82
N LYS A 62 -1.14 -10.80 10.59
CA LYS A 62 -0.21 -10.42 9.53
C LYS A 62 -1.02 -9.87 8.37
N ASP A 63 -0.69 -8.65 8.01
CA ASP A 63 -1.28 -7.97 6.86
C ASP A 63 -1.05 -8.80 5.58
N ASP A 64 -2.16 -9.16 4.92
CA ASP A 64 -2.13 -9.92 3.67
C ASP A 64 -1.72 -9.00 2.51
N PHE A 65 -0.82 -9.48 1.64
CA PHE A 65 -0.43 -8.76 0.43
C PHE A 65 -1.51 -8.89 -0.63
N LEU A 66 -1.96 -7.76 -1.19
CA LEU A 66 -3.02 -7.70 -2.20
C LEU A 66 -2.51 -7.36 -3.60
N GLY A 67 -1.35 -6.72 -3.72
CA GLY A 67 -0.77 -6.40 -5.02
C GLY A 67 0.37 -5.38 -4.96
N ARG A 68 1.12 -5.28 -6.06
CA ARG A 68 2.20 -4.30 -6.23
C ARG A 68 2.14 -3.65 -7.59
N TYR A 69 2.42 -2.36 -7.63
CA TYR A 69 2.65 -1.59 -8.84
C TYR A 69 3.98 -0.84 -8.72
N VAL A 70 4.69 -0.73 -9.84
CA VAL A 70 5.99 -0.04 -9.91
C VAL A 70 5.90 0.96 -11.05
N ALA A 71 6.09 2.23 -10.73
CA ALA A 71 6.16 3.31 -11.70
C ALA A 71 7.64 3.67 -11.97
N PRO A 72 8.03 3.82 -13.24
CA PRO A 72 9.36 4.29 -13.62
C PRO A 72 9.56 5.79 -13.32
#